data_AF-A0A7X9BVW9-F1
#
_entry.id   AF-A0A7X9BVW9-F1
#
_cell.length_a   1.000
_cell.length_b   1.000
_cell.length_c   1.000
_cell.angle_alpha   90.00
_cell.angle_beta   90.00
_cell.angle_gamma   90.00
#
_symmetry.space_group_name_H-M   'P 1'
#
loop_
_entity.id
_entity.type
_entity.pdbx_description
1 polymer ?
#
loop_
_entity_poly.entity_id
_entity_poly.type
_entity_poly.pdbx_seq_one_letter_code
_entity_poly.pdbx_strand_id
1 'polypeptide(L)'
;IEYHKQICNELKDGLPFWPMGLASMSDEYLSVGIECKNKLYLAVWRTTGDSASVKIPIKQAEGKIANVTMTYPSKMQVPFNWDNETSTLEVKLAPKTARIFEISI
;
A
#
# COMPACT_ATOMS: atom_id res chain seq x y z
N ILE A 1 9.04 10.27 -13.16
CA ILE A 1 10.27 9.44 -13.34
C ILE A 1 11.17 9.51 -12.11
N GLU A 2 11.34 10.67 -11.47
CA GLU A 2 12.21 10.83 -10.31
C GLU A 2 11.84 9.95 -9.11
N TYR A 3 10.57 9.94 -8.68
CA TYR A 3 10.10 9.09 -7.57
C TYR A 3 10.37 7.59 -7.81
N HIS A 4 10.12 7.09 -9.03
CA HIS A 4 10.44 5.71 -9.40
C HIS A 4 11.94 5.41 -9.23
N LYS A 5 12.82 6.29 -9.71
CA LYS A 5 14.28 6.08 -9.59
C LYS A 5 14.74 6.08 -8.13
N GLN A 6 14.12 6.90 -7.28
CA GLN A 6 14.40 6.95 -5.85
C GLN A 6 14.05 5.63 -5.16
N ILE A 7 12.82 5.16 -5.32
CA ILE A 7 12.36 3.93 -4.65
C ILE A 7 13.08 2.69 -5.19
N CYS A 8 13.36 2.61 -6.50
CA CYS A 8 13.97 1.42 -7.10
C CYS A 8 15.34 1.05 -6.53
N ASN A 9 16.12 2.00 -5.99
CA ASN A 9 17.36 1.65 -5.32
C ASN A 9 17.13 0.92 -4.00
N GLU A 10 16.04 1.23 -3.31
CA GLU A 10 15.70 0.66 -2.01
C GLU A 10 14.94 -0.66 -2.16
N LEU A 11 14.11 -0.77 -3.21
CA LEU A 11 13.34 -1.98 -3.51
C LEU A 11 14.20 -3.18 -3.94
N LYS A 12 15.43 -2.96 -4.43
CA LYS A 12 16.33 -4.02 -4.94
C LYS A 12 16.60 -5.12 -3.92
N ASP A 13 16.73 -4.72 -2.66
CA ASP A 13 17.05 -5.63 -1.55
C ASP A 13 15.81 -5.96 -0.70
N GLY A 14 14.62 -5.51 -1.15
CA GLY A 14 13.38 -5.66 -0.41
C GLY A 14 12.70 -7.02 -0.66
N LEU A 15 11.93 -7.47 0.33
CA LEU A 15 11.17 -8.72 0.25
C LEU A 15 9.71 -8.44 -0.13
N PRO A 16 9.19 -9.00 -1.23
CA PRO A 16 7.81 -8.78 -1.62
C PRO A 16 6.84 -9.51 -0.69
N PHE A 17 5.66 -8.92 -0.48
CA PHE A 17 4.57 -9.52 0.26
C PHE A 17 3.20 -9.17 -0.33
N TRP A 18 2.19 -9.98 -0.01
CA TRP A 18 0.82 -9.88 -0.56
C TRP A 18 -0.22 -9.79 0.56
N PRO A 19 -0.53 -8.59 1.06
CA PRO A 19 -1.47 -8.39 2.17
C PRO A 19 -2.86 -8.96 1.92
N MET A 20 -3.33 -8.85 0.68
CA MET A 20 -4.66 -9.29 0.25
C MET A 20 -4.63 -10.66 -0.44
N GLY A 21 -3.48 -11.34 -0.43
CA GLY A 21 -3.27 -12.55 -1.22
C GLY A 21 -2.88 -12.26 -2.68
N LEU A 22 -2.82 -13.33 -3.48
CA LEU A 22 -2.49 -13.26 -4.90
C LEU A 22 -3.67 -12.70 -5.70
N ALA A 23 -3.36 -11.92 -6.73
CA ALA A 23 -4.38 -11.29 -7.57
C ALA A 23 -5.22 -12.32 -8.34
N SER A 24 -6.54 -12.19 -8.24
CA SER A 24 -7.54 -12.82 -9.10
C SER A 24 -8.15 -11.81 -10.07
N MET A 25 -8.68 -12.28 -11.19
CA MET A 25 -9.39 -11.44 -12.17
C MET A 25 -10.68 -10.84 -11.61
N SER A 26 -11.24 -11.42 -10.56
CA SER A 26 -12.46 -10.98 -9.90
C SER A 26 -12.24 -9.93 -8.81
N ASP A 27 -10.99 -9.69 -8.40
CA ASP A 27 -10.71 -8.84 -7.25
C ASP A 27 -10.92 -7.37 -7.57
N GLU A 28 -11.72 -6.68 -6.76
CA GLU A 28 -11.97 -5.24 -6.88
C GLU A 28 -10.73 -4.42 -6.50
N TYR A 29 -9.95 -4.94 -5.54
CA TYR A 29 -8.75 -4.31 -5.03
C TYR A 29 -7.59 -5.29 -5.03
N LEU A 30 -6.43 -4.79 -5.44
CA LEU A 30 -5.17 -5.52 -5.44
C LEU A 30 -4.16 -4.77 -4.58
N SER A 31 -3.30 -5.50 -3.89
CA SER A 31 -2.17 -4.90 -3.19
C SER A 31 -0.92 -5.75 -3.25
N VAL A 32 0.21 -5.08 -3.35
CA VAL A 32 1.55 -5.68 -3.29
C VAL A 32 2.42 -4.78 -2.44
N GLY A 33 3.09 -5.39 -1.48
CA GLY A 33 4.05 -4.72 -0.63
C GLY A 33 5.48 -5.16 -0.91
N ILE A 34 6.44 -4.31 -0.57
CA ILE A 34 7.86 -4.65 -0.52
C ILE A 34 8.39 -4.16 0.84
N GLU A 35 8.88 -5.10 1.64
CA GLU A 35 9.51 -4.84 2.92
C GLU A 35 10.99 -4.53 2.70
N CYS A 36 11.39 -3.31 3.01
CA CYS A 36 12.78 -2.87 3.12
C CYS A 36 13.14 -2.76 4.61
N LYS A 37 14.43 -2.57 4.93
CA LYS A 37 14.95 -2.61 6.31
C LYS A 37 14.09 -1.92 7.36
N ASN A 38 13.78 -0.63 7.17
CA ASN A 38 13.04 0.19 8.16
C ASN A 38 11.75 0.79 7.57
N LYS A 39 11.30 0.27 6.42
CA LYS A 39 10.10 0.78 5.76
C LYS A 39 9.48 -0.23 4.84
N LEU A 40 8.18 -0.09 4.65
CA LEU A 40 7.40 -0.87 3.72
C LEU A 40 6.92 0.05 2.61
N TYR A 41 7.02 -0.41 1.38
CA TYR A 41 6.34 0.17 0.24
C TYR A 41 5.10 -0.64 -0.04
N LEU A 42 3.95 0.00 -0.18
CA LEU A 42 2.70 -0.68 -0.51
C LEU A 42 2.08 -0.02 -1.73
N ALA A 43 1.89 -0.79 -2.78
CA ALA A 43 1.09 -0.40 -3.93
C ALA A 43 -0.32 -0.98 -3.81
N VAL A 44 -1.32 -0.14 -4.07
CA VAL A 44 -2.74 -0.49 -4.00
C VAL A 44 -3.42 -0.06 -5.29
N TRP A 45 -4.17 -0.97 -5.91
CA TRP A 45 -4.97 -0.71 -7.10
C TRP A 45 -6.44 -0.98 -6.81
N ARG A 46 -7.32 -0.15 -7.38
CA ARG A 46 -8.72 -0.50 -7.57
C ARG A 46 -8.95 -0.79 -9.04
N THR A 47 -9.35 -2.01 -9.36
CA THR A 47 -9.54 -2.50 -10.74
C THR A 47 -10.98 -2.26 -11.20
N THR A 48 -11.95 -2.80 -10.46
CA THR A 48 -13.38 -2.83 -10.77
C THR A 48 -14.20 -2.67 -9.49
N GLY A 49 -15.51 -2.91 -9.58
CA GLY A 49 -16.38 -3.08 -8.42
C GLY A 49 -16.90 -1.78 -7.81
N ASP A 50 -17.81 -1.94 -6.85
CA ASP A 50 -18.58 -0.84 -6.26
C ASP A 50 -18.04 -0.42 -4.88
N SER A 51 -17.17 -1.23 -4.27
CA SER A 51 -16.62 -0.96 -2.95
C SER A 51 -15.78 0.32 -2.95
N ALA A 52 -16.20 1.31 -2.16
CA ALA A 52 -15.52 2.60 -2.11
C ALA A 52 -14.21 2.57 -1.31
N SER A 53 -14.07 1.62 -0.37
CA SER A 53 -12.87 1.40 0.43
C SER A 53 -12.47 -0.07 0.52
N VAL A 54 -11.21 -0.30 0.86
CA VAL A 54 -10.64 -1.61 1.19
C VAL A 54 -9.84 -1.51 2.48
N LYS A 55 -9.88 -2.55 3.31
CA LYS A 55 -9.03 -2.72 4.49
C LYS A 55 -7.92 -3.71 4.18
N ILE A 56 -6.68 -3.30 4.39
CA ILE A 56 -5.47 -4.03 4.01
C ILE A 56 -4.66 -4.30 5.29
N PRO A 57 -4.62 -5.55 5.78
CA PRO A 57 -3.82 -5.90 6.96
C PRO A 57 -2.33 -6.00 6.60
N ILE A 58 -1.48 -5.28 7.33
CA ILE A 58 -0.03 -5.22 7.08
C ILE A 58 0.70 -5.95 8.20
N LYS A 59 0.88 -7.26 8.04
CA LYS A 59 1.50 -8.15 9.04
C LYS A 59 2.90 -7.69 9.47
N GLN A 60 3.67 -7.10 8.55
CA GLN A 60 5.02 -6.59 8.79
C GLN A 60 5.07 -5.44 9.80
N ALA A 61 3.93 -4.76 10.01
CA ALA A 61 3.77 -3.66 10.96
C ALA A 61 3.15 -4.11 12.29
N GLU A 62 2.76 -5.38 12.45
CA GLU A 62 2.17 -5.89 13.70
C GLU A 62 3.10 -5.65 14.91
N GLY A 63 2.53 -5.07 15.97
CA GLY A 63 3.26 -4.76 17.20
C GLY A 63 4.26 -3.60 17.09
N LYS A 64 4.28 -2.87 15.97
CA LYS A 64 5.14 -1.69 15.75
C LYS A 64 4.29 -0.43 15.67
N ILE A 65 4.87 0.72 16.05
CA ILE A 65 4.23 2.01 15.81
C ILE A 65 4.63 2.46 14.41
N ALA A 66 3.68 2.43 13.49
CA ALA A 66 3.90 2.77 12.10
C ALA A 66 3.33 4.16 11.74
N ASN A 67 4.02 4.84 10.83
CA ASN A 67 3.53 6.05 10.18
C ASN A 67 3.33 5.80 8.69
N VAL A 68 2.10 6.01 8.21
CA VAL A 68 1.72 5.77 6.81
C VAL A 68 1.59 7.08 6.05
N THR A 69 2.28 7.18 4.92
CA THR A 69 2.23 8.34 4.02
C THR A 69 1.88 7.89 2.60
N MET A 70 0.90 8.55 1.98
CA MET A 70 0.63 8.37 0.55
C MET A 70 1.62 9.18 -0.28
N THR A 71 2.49 8.52 -1.03
CA THR A 71 3.62 9.17 -1.70
C THR A 71 3.42 9.39 -3.19
N TYR A 72 2.66 8.50 -3.86
CA TYR A 72 2.43 8.62 -5.29
C TYR A 72 1.00 8.26 -5.73
N PRO A 73 0.45 8.99 -6.72
CA PRO A 73 0.88 10.31 -7.18
C PRO A 73 0.60 11.39 -6.13
N SER A 74 1.61 12.21 -5.82
CA SER A 74 1.56 13.21 -4.74
C SER A 74 0.46 14.28 -4.92
N LYS A 75 0.09 14.58 -6.17
CA LYS A 75 -0.94 15.59 -6.50
C LYS A 75 -2.38 15.08 -6.46
N MET A 76 -2.60 13.77 -6.28
CA MET A 76 -3.94 13.16 -6.26
C MET A 76 -4.13 12.37 -4.98
N GLN A 77 -4.03 13.07 -3.84
CA GLN A 77 -4.27 12.48 -2.53
C GLN A 77 -5.68 11.89 -2.44
N VAL A 78 -5.78 10.79 -1.71
CA VAL A 78 -7.03 10.12 -1.43
C VAL A 78 -7.18 9.93 0.07
N PRO A 79 -8.42 9.81 0.58
CA PRO A 79 -8.62 9.46 1.97
C PRO A 79 -8.07 8.06 2.27
N PHE A 80 -7.28 7.97 3.33
CA PHE A 80 -6.85 6.71 3.92
C PHE A 80 -6.79 6.86 5.44
N ASN A 81 -6.85 5.74 6.17
CA ASN A 81 -6.72 5.70 7.62
C ASN A 81 -5.84 4.52 8.03
N TRP A 82 -4.90 4.76 8.93
CA TRP A 82 -4.05 3.73 9.51
C TRP A 82 -4.46 3.46 10.95
N ASP A 83 -4.62 2.17 11.28
CA ASP A 83 -4.84 1.70 12.64
C ASP A 83 -3.61 0.93 13.12
N ASN A 84 -2.91 1.47 14.13
CA ASN A 84 -1.73 0.84 14.73
C ASN A 84 -2.09 -0.38 15.58
N GLU A 85 -3.28 -0.42 16.20
CA GLU A 85 -3.69 -1.53 17.06
C GLU A 85 -3.90 -2.80 16.24
N THR A 86 -4.54 -2.66 15.07
CA THR A 86 -4.84 -3.77 14.17
C THR A 86 -3.87 -3.88 12.99
N SER A 87 -2.89 -2.98 12.89
CA SER A 87 -1.94 -2.87 11.77
C SER A 87 -2.63 -2.91 10.40
N THR A 88 -3.76 -2.20 10.28
CA THR A 88 -4.62 -2.22 9.11
C THR A 88 -4.70 -0.85 8.45
N LEU A 89 -4.47 -0.82 7.14
CA LEU A 89 -4.62 0.36 6.30
C LEU A 89 -5.98 0.32 5.58
N GLU A 90 -6.85 1.30 5.84
CA GLU A 90 -8.06 1.52 5.07
C GLU A 90 -7.81 2.56 3.98
N VAL A 91 -8.13 2.25 2.71
CA VAL A 91 -7.90 3.15 1.57
C VAL A 91 -9.18 3.32 0.76
N LYS A 92 -9.50 4.58 0.41
CA LYS A 92 -10.56 4.92 -0.56
C LYS A 92 -9.95 5.27 -1.91
N LEU A 93 -10.35 4.56 -2.96
CA LEU A 93 -9.84 4.78 -4.33
C LEU A 93 -10.99 4.92 -5.32
N ALA A 94 -10.83 5.79 -6.31
CA ALA A 94 -11.70 5.78 -7.49
C ALA A 94 -11.40 4.54 -8.36
N PRO A 95 -12.38 4.02 -9.13
CA PRO A 95 -12.16 2.90 -10.03
C PRO A 95 -11.02 3.14 -11.01
N LYS A 96 -10.27 2.08 -11.35
CA LYS A 96 -9.13 2.11 -12.29
C LYS A 96 -8.02 3.08 -11.87
N THR A 97 -7.76 3.21 -10.58
CA THR A 97 -6.66 4.03 -10.06
C THR A 97 -5.73 3.25 -9.13
N ALA A 98 -4.53 3.77 -8.94
CA ALA A 98 -3.50 3.18 -8.07
C ALA A 98 -2.86 4.22 -7.16
N ARG A 99 -2.43 3.81 -5.97
CA ARG A 99 -1.66 4.62 -5.01
C ARG A 99 -0.47 3.84 -4.47
N ILE A 100 0.60 4.56 -4.16
CA ILE A 100 1.75 4.04 -3.42
C ILE A 100 1.76 4.69 -2.04
N PHE A 101 1.97 3.85 -1.04
CA PHE A 101 2.13 4.23 0.35
C PHE A 101 3.53 3.84 0.82
N GLU A 102 4.12 4.70 1.64
CA GLU A 102 5.30 4.39 2.43
C GLU A 102 4.87 4.25 3.90
N ILE A 103 5.31 3.16 4.52
CA ILE A 103 5.00 2.83 5.91
C ILE A 103 6.34 2.76 6.63
N SER A 104 6.61 3.73 7.50
CA SER A 104 7.80 3.72 8.36
C SER A 104 7.46 3.03 9.66
N ILE A 105 8.31 2.11 10.13
CA ILE A 105 8.13 1.27 11.32
C ILE A 105 9.35 1.31 12.23
#